data_AF-A0A1H8V4G1-F1
#
_entry.id   AF-A0A1H8V4G1-F1
#
_cell.length_a   1.000
_cell.length_b   1.000
_cell.length_c   1.000
_cell.angle_alpha   90.00
_cell.angle_beta   90.00
_cell.angle_gamma   90.00
#
_symmetry.space_group_name_H-M   'P 1'
#
loop_
_entity.id
_entity.type
_entity.pdbx_description
1 polymer ?
#
loop_
_entity_poly.entity_id
_entity_poly.type
_entity_poly.pdbx_seq_one_letter_code
_entity_poly.pdbx_strand_id
1 'polypeptide(L)'
;MFSGRWWMPILMIPVLFLLWLSITLVNISFAPSLGGQFSGYLVEVASAPILVSFVVSLFAPFALYHDRKYVSERSEWTPTLLYLFVFIPLLNVLVSSIYLVQRHRFIGTP
;
A
#
# COMPACT_ATOMS: atom_id res chain seq x y z
N MET A 1 -12.06 15.15 12.48
CA MET A 1 -13.08 14.42 11.70
C MET A 1 -12.57 13.13 11.02
N PHE A 2 -11.37 12.59 11.35
CA PHE A 2 -10.78 11.43 10.64
C PHE A 2 -10.30 10.27 11.54
N SER A 3 -10.64 10.24 12.84
CA SER A 3 -9.93 9.39 13.81
C SER A 3 -9.85 7.90 13.46
N GLY A 4 -10.82 7.33 12.74
CA GLY A 4 -10.85 5.91 12.35
C GLY A 4 -10.49 5.59 10.90
N ARG A 5 -9.99 6.56 10.11
CA ARG A 5 -9.72 6.38 8.66
C ARG A 5 -8.24 6.48 8.28
N TRP A 6 -7.36 6.61 9.26
CA TRP A 6 -5.91 6.74 9.04
C TRP A 6 -5.25 5.48 8.47
N TRP A 7 -5.93 4.34 8.48
CA TRP A 7 -5.53 3.12 7.78
C TRP A 7 -5.66 3.20 6.25
N MET A 8 -6.45 4.14 5.70
CA MET A 8 -6.69 4.21 4.24
C MET A 8 -5.40 4.43 3.43
N PRO A 9 -4.52 5.40 3.77
CA PRO A 9 -3.21 5.52 3.12
C PRO A 9 -2.36 4.25 3.24
N ILE A 10 -2.47 3.51 4.33
CA ILE A 10 -1.74 2.26 4.55
C ILE A 10 -2.28 1.17 3.61
N LEU A 11 -3.60 1.08 3.42
CA LEU A 11 -4.23 0.18 2.45
C LEU A 11 -3.86 0.52 1.00
N MET A 12 -3.69 1.79 0.68
CA MET A 12 -3.32 2.19 -0.68
C MET A 12 -2.01 1.55 -1.15
N ILE A 13 -1.06 1.28 -0.24
CA ILE A 13 0.24 0.70 -0.59
C ILE A 13 0.11 -0.68 -1.27
N PRO A 14 -0.48 -1.72 -0.63
CA PRO A 14 -0.65 -3.01 -1.27
C PRO A 14 -1.59 -2.94 -2.48
N VAL A 15 -2.59 -2.06 -2.49
CA VAL A 15 -3.50 -1.89 -3.65
C VAL A 15 -2.74 -1.36 -4.86
N LEU A 16 -1.92 -0.32 -4.69
CA LEU A 16 -1.10 0.25 -5.77
C LEU A 16 -0.06 -0.75 -6.27
N PHE A 17 0.52 -1.55 -5.37
CA PHE A 17 1.42 -2.63 -5.74
C PHE A 17 0.72 -3.69 -6.61
N LEU A 18 -0.48 -4.14 -6.21
CA LEU A 18 -1.25 -5.11 -6.99
C LEU A 18 -1.66 -4.54 -8.35
N LEU A 19 -2.06 -3.28 -8.42
CA LEU A 19 -2.38 -2.62 -9.68
C LEU A 19 -1.17 -2.57 -10.62
N TRP A 20 -0.01 -2.13 -10.11
CA TRP A 20 1.24 -2.13 -10.87
C TRP A 20 1.62 -3.53 -11.34
N LEU A 21 1.53 -4.52 -10.45
CA LEU A 21 1.85 -5.92 -10.76
C LEU A 21 0.91 -6.46 -11.84
N SER A 22 -0.39 -6.19 -11.76
CA SER A 22 -1.37 -6.60 -12.78
C SER A 22 -1.04 -6.02 -14.15
N ILE A 23 -0.74 -4.72 -14.24
CA ILE A 23 -0.37 -4.07 -15.52
C ILE A 23 0.91 -4.69 -16.06
N THR A 24 1.90 -4.91 -15.20
CA THR A 24 3.20 -5.50 -15.58
C THR A 24 3.03 -6.93 -16.10
N LEU A 25 2.23 -7.76 -15.42
CA LEU A 25 1.96 -9.14 -15.84
C LEU A 25 1.20 -9.16 -17.17
N VAL A 26 0.19 -8.30 -17.35
CA VAL A 26 -0.52 -8.17 -18.64
C VAL A 26 0.47 -7.78 -19.74
N ASN A 27 1.34 -6.79 -19.51
CA ASN A 27 2.33 -6.41 -20.52
C ASN A 27 3.27 -7.58 -20.84
N ILE A 28 3.81 -8.28 -19.86
CA ILE A 28 4.73 -9.42 -20.08
C ILE A 28 4.04 -10.55 -20.86
N SER A 29 2.81 -10.91 -20.47
CA SER A 29 2.08 -12.03 -21.09
C SER A 29 1.67 -11.76 -22.53
N PHE A 30 1.37 -10.51 -22.87
CA PHE A 30 0.79 -10.15 -24.16
C PHE A 30 1.71 -9.28 -25.03
N ALA A 31 2.86 -8.82 -24.55
CA ALA A 31 3.81 -8.01 -25.32
C ALA A 31 4.17 -8.59 -26.69
N PRO A 32 4.39 -9.92 -26.85
CA PRO A 32 4.65 -10.51 -28.17
C PRO A 32 3.50 -10.32 -29.16
N SER A 33 2.27 -10.16 -28.66
CA SER A 33 1.04 -10.10 -29.46
C SER A 33 0.48 -8.68 -29.63
N LEU A 34 0.84 -7.74 -28.75
CA LEU A 34 0.25 -6.39 -28.69
C LEU A 34 0.98 -5.34 -29.54
N GLY A 35 2.17 -5.67 -30.05
CA GLY A 35 3.02 -4.74 -30.76
C GLY A 35 3.75 -3.74 -29.85
N GLY A 36 4.88 -3.21 -30.31
CA GLY A 36 5.79 -2.41 -29.49
C GLY A 36 5.18 -1.11 -28.93
N GLN A 37 4.31 -0.45 -29.70
CA GLN A 37 3.67 0.81 -29.26
C GLN A 37 2.75 0.60 -28.06
N PHE A 38 1.87 -0.41 -28.11
CA PHE A 38 0.95 -0.70 -27.02
C PHE A 38 1.68 -1.17 -25.76
N SER A 39 2.73 -1.98 -25.93
CA SER A 39 3.61 -2.35 -24.82
C SER A 39 4.27 -1.12 -24.17
N GLY A 40 4.70 -0.14 -24.97
CA GLY A 40 5.21 1.15 -24.49
C GLY A 40 4.20 1.92 -23.64
N TYR A 41 2.96 2.05 -24.12
CA TYR A 41 1.89 2.70 -23.35
C TYR A 41 1.62 2.00 -22.01
N LEU A 42 1.62 0.66 -21.96
CA LEU A 42 1.43 -0.07 -20.70
C LEU A 42 2.57 0.20 -19.70
N VAL A 43 3.81 0.35 -20.18
CA VAL A 43 4.95 0.73 -19.33
C VAL A 43 4.76 2.14 -18.76
N GLU A 44 4.33 3.10 -19.58
CA GLU A 44 4.03 4.46 -19.12
C GLU A 44 2.91 4.47 -18.07
N VAL A 45 1.82 3.74 -18.33
CA VAL A 45 0.71 3.61 -17.38
C VAL A 45 1.16 2.94 -16.08
N ALA A 46 2.03 1.93 -16.14
CA ALA A 46 2.58 1.27 -14.97
C ALA A 46 3.46 2.19 -14.10
N SER A 47 4.01 3.28 -14.66
CA SER A 47 4.79 4.25 -13.90
C SER A 47 3.95 5.07 -12.91
N ALA A 48 2.67 5.31 -13.21
CA ALA A 48 1.81 6.14 -12.38
C ALA A 48 1.53 5.52 -10.99
N PRO A 49 1.13 4.24 -10.86
CA PRO A 49 1.02 3.59 -9.56
C PRO A 49 2.31 3.60 -8.74
N ILE A 50 3.48 3.52 -9.38
CA ILE A 50 4.78 3.61 -8.70
C ILE A 50 4.93 5.00 -8.07
N LEU A 51 4.70 6.06 -8.85
CA LEU A 51 4.83 7.44 -8.37
C LEU A 51 3.86 7.72 -7.21
N VAL A 52 2.60 7.30 -7.35
CA VAL A 52 1.60 7.44 -6.29
C VAL A 52 2.01 6.63 -5.05
N SER A 53 2.53 5.41 -5.23
CA SER A 53 3.01 4.58 -4.12
C SER A 53 4.15 5.24 -3.35
N PHE A 54 5.07 5.93 -4.03
CA PHE A 54 6.12 6.72 -3.37
C PHE A 54 5.53 7.85 -2.53
N VAL A 55 4.61 8.64 -3.09
CA VAL A 55 3.97 9.75 -2.37
C VAL A 55 3.21 9.24 -1.13
N VAL A 56 2.45 8.16 -1.29
CA VAL A 56 1.73 7.51 -0.19
C VAL A 56 2.70 6.98 0.86
N SER A 57 3.81 6.35 0.46
CA SER A 57 4.80 5.79 1.38
C SER A 57 5.52 6.86 2.20
N LEU A 58 5.73 8.06 1.65
CA LEU A 58 6.27 9.19 2.41
C LEU A 58 5.28 9.71 3.46
N PHE A 59 3.98 9.65 3.16
CA PHE A 59 2.92 10.04 4.09
C PHE A 59 2.55 8.92 5.09
N ALA A 60 2.83 7.66 4.76
CA ALA A 60 2.40 6.49 5.53
C ALA A 60 2.88 6.46 6.98
N PRO A 61 4.12 6.87 7.35
CA PRO A 61 4.53 6.93 8.75
C PRO A 61 3.65 7.85 9.61
N PHE A 62 3.22 8.99 9.04
CA PHE A 62 2.32 9.92 9.72
C PHE A 62 0.92 9.32 9.90
N ALA A 63 0.36 8.75 8.83
CA ALA A 63 -0.94 8.07 8.89
C ALA A 63 -0.92 6.92 9.91
N LEU A 64 0.14 6.11 9.89
CA LEU A 64 0.35 5.00 10.81
C LEU A 64 0.51 5.47 12.25
N TYR A 65 1.21 6.57 12.52
CA TYR A 65 1.32 7.11 13.88
C TYR A 65 -0.07 7.42 14.48
N HIS A 66 -0.93 8.07 13.70
CA HIS A 66 -2.29 8.39 14.14
C HIS A 66 -3.20 7.17 14.23
N ASP A 67 -3.11 6.24 13.28
CA ASP A 67 -3.89 4.99 13.32
C ASP A 67 -3.47 4.13 14.53
N ARG A 68 -2.17 4.02 14.82
CA ARG A 68 -1.68 3.29 16.00
C ARG A 68 -2.27 3.81 17.30
N LYS A 69 -2.33 5.13 17.47
CA LYS A 69 -2.96 5.74 18.65
C LYS A 69 -4.44 5.37 18.75
N TYR A 70 -5.16 5.46 17.63
CA TYR A 70 -6.57 5.06 17.56
C TYR A 70 -6.79 3.57 17.90
N VAL A 71 -5.93 2.69 17.38
CA VAL A 71 -5.97 1.24 17.61
C VAL A 71 -5.68 0.91 19.07
N SER A 72 -4.67 1.52 19.68
CA SER A 72 -4.31 1.30 21.09
C SER A 72 -5.38 1.79 22.07
N GLU A 73 -6.17 2.79 21.70
CA GLU A 73 -7.29 3.28 22.52
C GLU A 73 -8.51 2.34 22.49
N ARG A 74 -8.59 1.44 21.50
CA ARG A 74 -9.78 0.63 21.20
C ARG A 74 -9.55 -0.87 21.20
N SER A 75 -8.33 -1.31 21.42
CA SER A 75 -7.96 -2.72 21.45
C SER A 75 -6.82 -2.95 22.42
N GLU A 76 -6.67 -4.21 22.84
CA GLU A 76 -5.55 -4.64 23.68
C GLU A 76 -4.22 -4.74 22.92
N TRP A 77 -4.26 -4.55 21.60
CA TRP A 77 -3.06 -4.59 20.76
C TRP A 77 -2.36 -3.24 20.74
N THR A 78 -1.09 -3.24 21.14
CA THR A 78 -0.19 -2.09 21.00
C THR A 78 0.73 -2.32 19.78
N PRO A 79 0.48 -1.66 18.63
CA PRO A 79 1.30 -1.89 17.45
C PRO A 79 2.72 -1.40 17.69
N THR A 80 3.73 -2.11 17.19
CA THR A 80 5.14 -1.80 17.43
C THR A 80 5.65 -0.64 16.56
N LEU A 81 6.81 -0.06 16.91
CA LEU A 81 7.46 0.96 16.08
C LEU A 81 7.99 0.40 14.76
N LEU A 82 8.15 -0.92 14.62
CA LEU A 82 8.64 -1.57 13.40
C LEU A 82 7.74 -1.30 12.19
N TYR A 83 6.44 -1.05 12.41
CA TYR A 83 5.54 -0.69 11.33
C TYR A 83 5.91 0.63 10.64
N LEU A 84 6.71 1.50 11.28
CA LEU A 84 7.21 2.73 10.65
C LEU A 84 8.15 2.47 9.48
N PHE A 85 8.68 1.25 9.29
CA PHE A 85 9.42 0.89 8.08
C PHE A 85 8.57 0.87 6.79
N VAL A 86 7.30 1.25 6.88
CA VAL A 86 6.39 1.48 5.76
C VAL A 86 6.87 2.52 4.73
N PHE A 87 7.89 3.34 5.03
CA PHE A 87 8.48 4.23 4.03
C PHE A 87 9.52 3.53 3.12
N ILE A 88 10.00 2.34 3.49
CA ILE A 88 11.03 1.62 2.73
C ILE A 88 10.35 0.89 1.55
N PRO A 89 10.72 1.18 0.28
CA PRO A 89 10.10 0.54 -0.88
C PRO A 89 10.19 -0.99 -0.83
N LEU A 90 9.16 -1.67 -1.36
CA LEU A 90 8.94 -3.13 -1.31
C LEU A 90 8.67 -3.69 0.10
N LEU A 91 9.44 -3.26 1.10
CA LEU A 91 9.17 -3.60 2.49
C LEU A 91 7.84 -2.98 2.96
N ASN A 92 7.51 -1.80 2.44
CA ASN A 92 6.25 -1.09 2.67
C ASN A 92 5.01 -1.95 2.38
N VAL A 93 5.04 -2.76 1.32
CA VAL A 93 3.93 -3.65 0.95
C VAL A 93 3.70 -4.71 2.03
N LEU A 94 4.77 -5.38 2.47
CA LEU A 94 4.70 -6.42 3.50
C LEU A 94 4.27 -5.82 4.85
N VAL A 95 4.93 -4.75 5.28
CA VAL A 95 4.66 -4.08 6.55
C VAL A 95 3.22 -3.56 6.61
N SER A 96 2.74 -2.91 5.55
CA SER A 96 1.35 -2.42 5.46
C SER A 96 0.35 -3.57 5.50
N SER A 97 0.59 -4.64 4.74
CA SER A 97 -0.31 -5.79 4.69
C SER A 97 -0.41 -6.49 6.05
N ILE A 98 0.73 -6.73 6.71
CA ILE A 98 0.75 -7.33 8.05
C ILE A 98 0.02 -6.43 9.06
N TYR A 99 0.27 -5.11 9.00
CA TYR A 99 -0.40 -4.15 9.87
C TYR A 99 -1.92 -4.20 9.72
N LEU A 100 -2.44 -4.12 8.49
CA LEU A 100 -3.88 -4.13 8.20
C LEU A 100 -4.53 -5.45 8.61
N VAL A 101 -3.86 -6.59 8.38
CA VAL A 101 -4.37 -7.89 8.84
C VAL A 101 -4.46 -7.94 10.36
N GLN A 102 -3.45 -7.45 11.08
CA GLN A 102 -3.50 -7.41 12.54
C GLN A 102 -4.59 -6.44 13.02
N ARG A 103 -4.68 -5.25 12.44
CA ARG A 103 -5.72 -4.26 12.73
C ARG A 103 -7.13 -4.83 12.53
N HIS A 104 -7.35 -5.56 11.43
CA HIS A 104 -8.62 -6.24 11.16
C HIS A 104 -8.97 -7.27 12.22
N ARG A 105 -8.00 -8.03 12.73
CA ARG A 105 -8.23 -9.01 13.80
C ARG A 105 -8.67 -8.37 15.12
N PHE A 106 -8.15 -7.19 15.45
CA PHE A 106 -8.42 -6.54 16.73
C PHE A 106 -9.62 -5.58 16.71
N ILE A 107 -9.90 -4.93 15.57
CA ILE A 107 -10.92 -3.86 15.47
C ILE A 107 -11.97 -4.17 14.38
N GLY A 108 -11.88 -5.32 13.71
CA GLY A 108 -12.86 -5.78 12.72
C GLY A 108 -12.85 -5.00 11.40
N THR A 109 -12.02 -3.96 11.28
CA THR A 109 -11.85 -3.15 10.07
C THR A 109 -10.40 -3.24 9.58
N PRO A 110 -10.16 -3.40 8.27
CA PRO A 110 -8.82 -3.43 7.70
C PRO A 110 -7.99 -2.22 8.10
#